data_AF-A0A379LH04-F1
#
_entry.id   AF-A0A379LH04-F1
#
_cell.length_a   1.000
_cell.length_b   1.000
_cell.length_c   1.000
_cell.angle_alpha   90.00
_cell.angle_beta   90.00
_cell.angle_gamma   90.00
#
_symmetry.space_group_name_H-M   'P 1'
#
loop_
_entity.id
_entity.type
_entity.pdbx_description
1 polymer ?
#
loop_
_entity_poly.entity_id
_entity_poly.type
_entity_poly.pdbx_seq_one_letter_code
_entity_poly.pdbx_strand_id
1 'polypeptide(L)' 'MTKKAKRCSEEFKAEAVKTIENNGGNVSATARQSGLLMQTLANWQRKANQGKLKGTKQ' A
#
# COMPACT_ATOMS: atom_id res chain seq x y z
N MET A 1 7.58 -22.02 -6.81
CA MET A 1 7.09 -20.62 -6.83
C MET A 1 7.38 -19.98 -5.48
N THR A 2 8.23 -18.97 -5.47
CA THR A 2 8.92 -18.42 -4.29
C THR A 2 7.97 -17.75 -3.30
N LYS A 3 8.13 -18.09 -2.01
CA LYS A 3 7.40 -17.66 -0.79
C LYS A 3 7.28 -16.13 -0.54
N LYS A 4 7.56 -15.26 -1.53
CA LYS A 4 7.58 -13.80 -1.40
C LYS A 4 6.23 -13.11 -1.66
N ALA A 5 5.22 -13.84 -2.16
CA ALA A 5 3.94 -13.25 -2.56
C ALA A 5 3.05 -12.78 -1.39
N LYS A 6 3.20 -13.35 -0.18
CA LYS A 6 2.24 -13.16 0.92
C LYS A 6 2.19 -11.72 1.50
N ARG A 7 3.26 -10.94 1.32
CA ARG A 7 3.37 -9.56 1.85
C ARG A 7 3.01 -8.48 0.82
N CYS A 8 2.71 -8.89 -0.40
CA CYS A 8 2.46 -8.01 -1.55
C CYS A 8 1.16 -8.41 -2.27
N SER A 9 0.27 -9.11 -1.54
CA SER A 9 -1.07 -9.44 -2.00
C SER A 9 -1.83 -8.17 -2.36
N GLU A 10 -2.72 -8.29 -3.33
CA GLU A 10 -3.56 -7.21 -3.84
C GLU A 10 -4.40 -6.59 -2.71
N GLU A 11 -4.99 -7.41 -1.84
CA GLU A 11 -5.77 -6.98 -0.67
C GLU A 11 -4.92 -6.16 0.30
N PHE A 12 -3.71 -6.62 0.62
CA PHE A 12 -2.81 -5.91 1.53
C PHE A 12 -2.35 -4.56 0.97
N LYS A 13 -2.17 -4.45 -0.34
CA LYS A 13 -1.86 -3.18 -1.01
C LYS A 13 -3.02 -2.19 -0.89
N ALA A 14 -4.24 -2.66 -1.10
CA ALA A 14 -5.43 -1.83 -1.00
C ALA A 14 -5.67 -1.35 0.44
N GLU A 15 -5.55 -2.26 1.42
CA GLU A 15 -5.67 -1.93 2.84
C GLU A 15 -4.61 -0.92 3.27
N ALA A 16 -3.37 -1.10 2.82
CA ALA A 16 -2.28 -0.18 3.12
C ALA A 16 -2.51 1.22 2.53
N VAL A 17 -3.01 1.33 1.29
CA VAL A 17 -3.35 2.64 0.69
C VAL A 17 -4.54 3.28 1.41
N LYS A 18 -5.59 2.52 1.72
CA LYS A 18 -6.74 3.02 2.49
C LYS A 18 -6.32 3.53 3.88
N THR A 19 -5.35 2.86 4.51
CA THR A 19 -4.79 3.30 5.79
C THR A 19 -4.00 4.62 5.66
N ILE A 20 -3.29 4.84 4.55
CA ILE A 20 -2.66 6.14 4.25
C ILE A 20 -3.73 7.24 4.17
N GLU A 21 -4.84 7.00 3.47
CA GLU A 21 -5.94 7.96 3.34
C GLU A 21 -6.60 8.26 4.70
N ASN A 22 -6.87 7.23 5.50
CA ASN A 22 -7.39 7.40 6.87
C ASN A 22 -6.43 8.15 7.79
N ASN A 23 -5.12 8.04 7.57
CA ASN A 23 -4.07 8.77 8.30
C ASN A 23 -3.83 10.18 7.72
N GLY A 24 -4.76 10.74 6.94
CA GLY A 24 -4.64 12.08 6.34
C GLY A 24 -3.55 12.18 5.28
N GLY A 25 -3.23 11.07 4.59
CA GLY A 25 -2.16 11.00 3.61
C GLY A 25 -0.76 10.74 4.19
N ASN A 26 -0.64 10.44 5.49
CA ASN A 26 0.66 10.28 6.14
C ASN A 26 1.28 8.89 5.86
N VAL A 27 2.08 8.82 4.80
CA VAL A 27 2.81 7.61 4.38
C VAL A 27 3.80 7.12 5.45
N SER A 28 4.44 8.02 6.20
CA SER A 28 5.43 7.68 7.23
C SER A 28 4.83 6.96 8.42
N ALA A 29 3.66 7.44 8.89
CA ALA A 29 2.92 6.80 9.97
C ALA A 29 2.50 5.37 9.57
N THR A 30 1.90 5.24 8.38
CA THR A 30 1.45 3.95 7.85
C THR A 30 2.63 2.99 7.61
N ALA A 31 3.79 3.48 7.17
CA ALA A 31 4.99 2.66 7.01
C ALA A 31 5.47 2.03 8.31
N ARG A 32 5.48 2.81 9.39
CA ARG A 32 5.84 2.33 10.73
C ARG A 32 4.83 1.30 11.25
N GLN A 33 3.54 1.53 11.04
CA GLN A 33 2.47 0.62 11.48
C GLN A 33 2.44 -0.69 10.68
N SER A 34 2.55 -0.62 9.35
CA SER A 34 2.52 -1.80 8.47
C SER A 34 3.86 -2.56 8.43
N GLY A 35 4.92 -2.00 9.02
CA GLY A 35 6.28 -2.57 8.94
C GLY A 35 6.82 -2.62 7.52
N LEU A 36 6.39 -1.68 6.68
CA LEU A 36 6.78 -1.56 5.28
C LEU A 36 7.74 -0.41 5.08
N LEU A 37 8.53 -0.50 4.03
CA LEU A 37 9.33 0.63 3.57
C LEU A 37 8.40 1.76 3.10
N MET A 38 8.63 2.98 3.59
CA MET A 38 7.95 4.20 3.17
C MET A 38 7.88 4.32 1.65
N GLN A 39 8.99 3.99 0.98
CA GLN A 39 9.11 4.12 -0.47
C GLN A 39 8.19 3.14 -1.21
N THR A 40 7.93 1.96 -0.63
CA THR A 40 6.96 1.00 -1.16
C THR A 40 5.54 1.56 -1.07
N LEU A 41 5.17 2.11 0.07
CA LEU A 41 3.85 2.71 0.29
C LEU A 41 3.62 3.95 -0.59
N ALA A 42 4.62 4.82 -0.71
CA ALA A 42 4.56 5.98 -1.61
C ALA A 42 4.37 5.55 -3.07
N ASN A 43 5.03 4.47 -3.50
CA ASN A 43 4.84 3.92 -4.85
C ASN A 43 3.42 3.38 -5.04
N TRP A 44 2.86 2.70 -4.03
CA TRP A 44 1.49 2.18 -4.08
C TRP A 44 0.46 3.30 -4.11
N GLN A 45 0.57 4.29 -3.22
CA GLN A 45 -0.30 5.47 -3.21
C GLN A 45 -0.26 6.19 -4.56
N ARG A 46 0.93 6.44 -5.11
CA ARG A 46 1.08 7.05 -6.44
C ARG A 46 0.40 6.23 -7.53
N LYS A 47 0.52 4.90 -7.48
CA LYS A 47 -0.15 4.01 -8.44
C LYS A 47 -1.67 4.00 -8.23
N ALA A 48 -2.15 4.06 -6.99
CA ALA A 48 -3.58 4.13 -6.67
C ALA A 48 -4.20 5.42 -7.21
N ASN A 49 -3.54 6.57 -6.97
CA ASN A 49 -3.94 7.87 -7.52
C ASN A 49 -3.97 7.89 -9.06
N GLN A 50 -3.19 7.03 -9.71
CA GLN A 50 -3.17 6.87 -11.18
C GLN A 50 -4.16 5.80 -11.68
N GLY A 51 -4.91 5.12 -10.81
CA GLY A 51 -5.78 3.99 -11.16
C GLY A 51 -5.03 2.74 -11.62
N LYS A 52 -3.72 2.64 -11.32
CA LYS A 52 -2.81 1.58 -11.78
C LYS A 52 -2.42 0.58 -10.69
N LEU A 53 -2.92 0.74 -9.46
CA LEU A 53 -2.63 -0.20 -8.38
C LEU A 53 -3.53 -1.44 -8.50
N LYS A 54 -2.92 -2.60 -8.71
CA LYS A 54 -3.64 -3.88 -8.66
C LYS A 54 -4.06 -4.19 -7.22
N GLY A 55 -5.33 -4.53 -7.03
CA GLY A 55 -5.95 -4.80 -5.72
C GLY A 55 -6.84 -3.69 -5.19
N THR A 56 -6.73 -2.46 -5.69
CA THR A 56 -7.74 -1.42 -5.46
C THR A 56 -8.79 -1.53 -6.57
N LYS A 57 -9.61 -2.59 -6.54
CA LYS A 57 -10.88 -2.54 -7.26
C LYS A 57 -11.83 -1.70 -6.40
N GLN A 58 -12.32 -0.59 -6.96
CA GLN A 58 -13.56 0.00 -6.47
C GLN A 58 -14.71 -0.99 -6.66
#